data_AF-A0A3B8XPM9-F1
#
_entry.id   AF-A0A3B8XPM9-F1
#
_cell.length_a   1.000
_cell.length_b   1.000
_cell.length_c   1.000
_cell.angle_alpha   90.00
_cell.angle_beta   90.00
_cell.angle_gamma   90.00
#
_symmetry.space_group_name_H-M   'P 1'
#
loop_
_entity.id
_entity.type
_entity.pdbx_description
1 polymer ?
#
loop_
_entity_poly.entity_id
_entity_poly.type
_entity_poly.pdbx_seq_one_letter_code
_entity_poly.pdbx_strand_id
1 'polypeptide(L)'
;MTTPLHPLDLATQLTPSDDGRLMGRTSGAYWNMMGPFGGTTAATLLRAALEAPQRLGDPVALTVNFCAPIAEGAFEIGLNEARTNRSTQHWTMVLSQEHGIAATASAVFAKRRETWAHQPAERPALPPAETLPRLETEGRNAWLQRYEFR
;
A
#
# COMPACT_ATOMS: atom_id res chain seq x y z
N MET A 1 -6.92 16.69 22.99
CA MET A 1 -7.44 16.84 21.62
C MET A 1 -6.72 15.81 20.78
N THR A 2 -7.42 14.80 20.25
CA THR A 2 -6.83 13.79 19.37
C THR A 2 -6.59 14.41 18.00
N THR A 3 -5.33 14.43 17.54
CA THR A 3 -5.00 14.82 16.17
C THR A 3 -5.81 13.96 15.21
N PRO A 4 -6.54 14.55 14.24
CA PRO A 4 -7.26 13.76 13.25
C PRO A 4 -6.26 12.88 12.48
N LEU A 5 -6.62 11.61 12.27
CA LEU A 5 -5.82 10.65 11.52
C LEU A 5 -5.53 11.18 10.11
N HIS A 6 -4.30 10.96 9.63
CA HIS A 6 -3.91 11.37 8.28
C HIS A 6 -4.78 10.60 7.25
N PRO A 7 -5.14 11.20 6.10
CA PRO A 7 -5.97 10.53 5.10
C PRO A 7 -5.45 9.17 4.64
N LEU A 8 -4.12 9.00 4.56
CA LEU A 8 -3.50 7.72 4.22
C LEU A 8 -3.76 6.65 5.28
N ASP A 9 -3.69 7.02 6.57
CA ASP A 9 -3.90 6.10 7.68
C ASP A 9 -5.35 5.62 7.71
N LEU A 10 -6.29 6.51 7.40
CA LEU A 10 -7.71 6.18 7.25
C LEU A 10 -7.97 5.29 6.03
N ALA A 11 -7.41 5.65 4.87
CA ALA A 11 -7.66 4.94 3.62
C ALA A 11 -7.08 3.51 3.57
N THR A 12 -6.07 3.25 4.39
CA THR A 12 -5.41 1.93 4.48
C THR A 12 -5.82 1.15 5.72
N GLN A 13 -6.72 1.67 6.56
CA GLN A 13 -7.13 1.02 7.80
C GLN A 13 -7.78 -0.34 7.53
N LEU A 14 -7.36 -1.35 8.29
CA LEU A 14 -7.89 -2.70 8.23
C LEU A 14 -8.39 -3.12 9.62
N THR A 15 -9.47 -3.91 9.64
CA THR A 15 -10.01 -4.51 10.84
C THR A 15 -10.13 -6.03 10.64
N PRO A 16 -9.66 -6.86 11.58
CA PRO A 16 -9.85 -8.30 11.47
C PRO A 16 -11.33 -8.68 11.55
N SER A 17 -11.73 -9.66 10.75
CA SER A 17 -13.04 -10.31 10.83
C SER A 17 -12.94 -11.68 11.51
N ASP A 18 -14.10 -12.21 11.93
CA ASP A 18 -14.19 -13.47 12.66
C ASP A 18 -13.69 -14.70 11.87
N ASP A 19 -13.67 -14.61 10.53
CA ASP A 19 -13.20 -15.66 9.62
C ASP A 19 -11.69 -15.57 9.31
N GLY A 20 -10.96 -14.68 9.98
CA GLY A 20 -9.52 -14.49 9.80
C GLY A 20 -9.14 -13.65 8.58
N ARG A 21 -10.11 -13.07 7.86
CA ARG A 21 -9.85 -12.04 6.84
C ARG A 21 -9.63 -10.67 7.48
N LEU A 22 -9.19 -9.74 6.66
CA LEU A 22 -9.06 -8.33 7.02
C LEU A 22 -10.07 -7.52 6.21
N MET A 23 -10.94 -6.79 6.89
CA MET A 23 -11.92 -5.90 6.27
C MET A 23 -11.34 -4.50 6.11
N GLY A 24 -11.62 -3.86 4.98
CA GLY A 24 -11.30 -2.46 4.74
C GLY A 24 -12.38 -1.77 3.90
N ARG A 25 -12.18 -0.48 3.64
CA ARG A 25 -13.08 0.32 2.81
C ARG A 25 -12.28 1.22 1.88
N THR A 26 -12.72 1.33 0.63
CA THR A 26 -12.15 2.33 -0.28
C THR A 26 -12.47 3.74 0.23
N SER A 27 -11.56 4.67 -0.05
CA SER A 27 -11.65 6.05 0.40
C SER A 27 -11.80 6.98 -0.79
N GLY A 28 -12.85 7.81 -0.77
CA GLY A 28 -13.04 8.86 -1.77
C GLY A 28 -11.85 9.82 -1.87
N ALA A 29 -11.09 9.99 -0.76
CA ALA A 29 -9.88 10.81 -0.73
C ALA A 29 -8.76 10.31 -1.65
N TYR A 30 -8.78 9.02 -2.02
CA TYR A 30 -7.83 8.41 -2.93
C TYR A 30 -8.49 7.88 -4.21
N TRP A 31 -9.69 8.37 -4.53
CA TRP A 31 -10.34 7.97 -5.77
C TRP A 31 -9.55 8.46 -7.00
N ASN A 32 -9.45 7.60 -8.01
CA ASN A 32 -8.85 7.92 -9.30
C ASN A 32 -9.93 8.10 -10.37
N MET A 33 -10.20 7.07 -11.17
CA MET A 33 -11.21 7.12 -12.24
C MET A 33 -12.24 5.99 -12.06
N MET A 34 -11.80 4.74 -12.25
CA MET A 34 -12.62 3.52 -12.14
C MET A 34 -12.29 2.74 -10.86
N GLY A 35 -11.94 3.44 -9.79
CA GLY A 35 -11.50 2.85 -8.54
C GLY A 35 -10.48 3.71 -7.78
N PRO A 36 -10.00 3.24 -6.61
CA PRO A 36 -8.94 3.88 -5.86
C PRO A 36 -7.64 3.96 -6.67
N PHE A 37 -6.82 4.95 -6.34
CA PHE A 37 -5.45 5.05 -6.82
C PHE A 37 -4.67 3.78 -6.47
N GLY A 38 -4.02 3.19 -7.48
CA GLY A 38 -3.32 1.91 -7.35
C GLY A 38 -2.26 1.91 -6.26
N GLY A 39 -1.60 3.04 -6.01
CA GLY A 39 -0.62 3.17 -4.91
C GLY A 39 -1.26 3.02 -3.53
N THR A 40 -2.49 3.50 -3.32
CA THR A 40 -3.22 3.33 -2.04
C THR A 40 -3.69 1.89 -1.87
N THR A 41 -4.14 1.24 -2.95
CA THR A 41 -4.45 -0.20 -2.92
C THR A 41 -3.22 -1.02 -2.57
N ALA A 42 -2.07 -0.73 -3.19
CA ALA A 42 -0.80 -1.39 -2.89
C ALA A 42 -0.36 -1.16 -1.43
N ALA A 43 -0.46 0.07 -0.93
CA ALA A 43 -0.17 0.39 0.46
C ALA A 43 -1.09 -0.36 1.44
N THR A 44 -2.37 -0.52 1.11
CA THR A 44 -3.35 -1.27 1.91
C THR A 44 -2.99 -2.76 1.97
N LEU A 45 -2.67 -3.37 0.83
CA LEU A 45 -2.22 -4.77 0.77
C LEU A 45 -0.92 -4.98 1.54
N LEU A 46 0.04 -4.05 1.42
CA LEU A 46 1.26 -4.11 2.22
C LEU A 46 0.99 -3.96 3.71
N ARG A 47 0.06 -3.07 4.09
CA ARG A 47 -0.34 -2.84 5.48
C ARG A 47 -0.89 -4.11 6.13
N ALA A 48 -1.65 -4.91 5.40
CA ALA A 48 -2.12 -6.22 5.88
C ALA A 48 -0.97 -7.10 6.38
N ALA A 49 0.12 -7.21 5.62
CA ALA A 49 1.31 -7.96 6.03
C ALA A 49 2.14 -7.23 7.10
N LEU A 50 2.18 -5.88 7.09
CA LEU A 50 2.90 -5.08 8.09
C LEU A 50 2.31 -5.21 9.50
N GLU A 51 0.99 -5.29 9.60
CA GLU A 51 0.25 -5.39 10.86
C GLU A 51 0.00 -6.83 11.32
N ALA A 52 0.38 -7.83 10.51
CA ALA A 52 0.26 -9.23 10.87
C ALA A 52 1.09 -9.55 12.13
N PRO A 53 0.50 -10.15 13.18
CA PRO A 53 1.20 -10.45 14.44
C PRO A 53 2.47 -11.31 14.25
N GLN A 54 2.46 -12.21 13.27
CA GLN A 54 3.55 -13.11 12.95
C GLN A 54 4.59 -12.52 11.97
N ARG A 55 4.49 -11.23 11.61
CA ARG A 55 5.46 -10.57 10.73
C ARG A 55 6.88 -10.63 11.28
N LEU A 56 7.84 -10.94 10.40
CA LEU A 56 9.27 -10.92 10.69
C LEU A 56 10.04 -10.06 9.69
N GLY A 57 10.86 -9.14 10.21
CA GLY A 57 11.70 -8.26 9.38
C GLY A 57 10.89 -7.19 8.63
N ASP A 58 11.53 -6.57 7.64
CA ASP A 58 10.99 -5.41 6.94
C ASP A 58 10.64 -5.73 5.48
N PRO A 59 9.69 -5.02 4.86
CA PRO A 59 9.33 -5.27 3.47
C PRO A 59 10.49 -4.92 2.54
N VAL A 60 10.77 -5.80 1.59
CA VAL A 60 11.83 -5.64 0.56
C VAL A 60 11.30 -5.69 -0.86
N ALA A 61 10.13 -6.30 -1.08
CA ALA A 61 9.49 -6.35 -2.38
C ALA A 61 7.98 -6.48 -2.22
N LEU A 62 7.24 -5.85 -3.12
CA LEU A 62 5.80 -6.00 -3.26
C LEU A 62 5.46 -6.05 -4.75
N THR A 63 4.69 -7.04 -5.15
CA THR A 63 4.07 -7.13 -6.47
C THR A 63 2.57 -7.12 -6.28
N VAL A 64 1.88 -6.25 -7.01
CA VAL A 64 0.41 -6.16 -7.02
C VAL A 64 -0.10 -6.34 -8.43
N ASN A 65 -1.08 -7.21 -8.60
CA ASN A 65 -1.78 -7.46 -9.85
C ASN A 65 -3.22 -6.95 -9.70
N PHE A 66 -3.62 -6.02 -10.57
CA PHE A 66 -4.99 -5.50 -10.60
C PHE A 66 -5.81 -6.36 -11.57
N CYS A 67 -6.73 -7.15 -11.02
CA CYS A 67 -7.51 -8.13 -11.78
C CYS A 67 -8.82 -7.54 -12.32
N ALA A 68 -9.40 -6.58 -11.60
CA ALA A 68 -10.63 -5.89 -11.96
C ALA A 68 -10.67 -4.49 -11.32
N PRO A 69 -11.56 -3.59 -11.78
CA PRO A 69 -11.89 -2.36 -11.07
C PRO A 69 -12.30 -2.65 -9.62
N ILE A 70 -11.81 -1.86 -8.66
CA ILE A 70 -12.22 -1.93 -7.25
C ILE A 70 -13.30 -0.87 -7.04
N ALA A 71 -14.51 -1.31 -6.69
CA ALA A 71 -15.67 -0.47 -6.46
C ALA A 71 -15.58 0.32 -5.15
N GLU A 72 -16.38 1.40 -5.06
CA GLU A 72 -16.55 2.13 -3.82
C GLU A 72 -17.21 1.24 -2.75
N GLY A 73 -16.77 1.35 -1.50
CA GLY A 73 -17.31 0.58 -0.38
C GLY A 73 -16.33 -0.42 0.23
N ALA A 74 -16.89 -1.47 0.83
CA ALA A 74 -16.13 -2.45 1.58
C ALA A 74 -15.36 -3.41 0.66
N PHE A 75 -14.26 -3.94 1.17
CA PHE A 75 -13.52 -5.05 0.59
C PHE A 75 -12.97 -5.95 1.71
N GLU A 76 -12.58 -7.15 1.33
CA GLU A 76 -11.89 -8.09 2.21
C GLU A 76 -10.52 -8.42 1.63
N ILE A 77 -9.56 -8.67 2.51
CA ILE A 77 -8.23 -9.17 2.18
C ILE A 77 -8.03 -10.51 2.87
N GLY A 78 -7.88 -11.55 2.05
CA GLY A 78 -7.28 -12.81 2.51
C GLY A 78 -5.78 -12.64 2.59
N LEU A 79 -5.19 -12.84 3.78
CA LEU A 79 -3.76 -12.75 4.03
C LEU A 79 -3.21 -14.13 4.38
N ASN A 80 -2.23 -14.60 3.62
CA ASN A 80 -1.59 -15.88 3.85
C ASN A 80 -0.07 -15.74 3.97
N GLU A 81 0.49 -16.24 5.07
CA GLU A 81 1.92 -16.46 5.21
C GLU A 81 2.30 -17.70 4.39
N ALA A 82 2.87 -17.50 3.21
CA ALA A 82 3.19 -18.60 2.31
C ALA A 82 4.42 -19.40 2.77
N ARG A 83 5.42 -18.73 3.35
CA ARG A 83 6.64 -19.37 3.86
C ARG A 83 7.43 -18.46 4.79
N THR A 84 7.86 -19.00 5.93
CA THR A 84 8.87 -18.37 6.80
C THR A 84 10.16 -19.18 6.78
N ASN A 85 11.28 -18.48 6.59
CA ASN A 85 12.63 -19.00 6.69
C ASN A 85 13.39 -18.28 7.82
N ARG A 86 14.68 -18.59 8.00
CA ARG A 86 15.54 -17.93 9.01
C ARG A 86 15.59 -16.41 8.88
N SER A 87 15.64 -15.90 7.64
CA SER A 87 15.87 -14.48 7.35
C SER A 87 14.88 -13.85 6.38
N THR A 88 13.94 -14.62 5.83
CA THR A 88 12.90 -14.11 4.92
C THR A 88 11.53 -14.65 5.30
N GLN A 89 10.50 -13.89 4.95
CA GLN A 89 9.10 -14.28 5.09
C GLN A 89 8.36 -13.86 3.80
N HIS A 90 7.53 -14.76 3.29
CA HIS A 90 6.81 -14.60 2.03
C HIS A 90 5.32 -14.56 2.29
N TRP A 91 4.66 -13.56 1.72
CA TRP A 91 3.23 -13.33 1.89
C TRP A 91 2.51 -13.35 0.55
N THR A 92 1.28 -13.83 0.57
CA THR A 92 0.32 -13.72 -0.54
C THR A 92 -0.97 -13.08 -0.02
N MET A 93 -1.51 -12.13 -0.77
CA MET A 93 -2.74 -11.42 -0.42
C MET A 93 -3.73 -11.47 -1.58
N VAL A 94 -5.01 -11.56 -1.26
CA VAL A 94 -6.12 -11.49 -2.24
C VAL A 94 -7.14 -10.49 -1.75
N LEU A 95 -7.37 -9.43 -2.52
CA LEU A 95 -8.43 -8.45 -2.29
C LEU A 95 -9.67 -8.84 -3.09
N SER A 96 -10.79 -9.01 -2.39
CA SER A 96 -12.09 -9.34 -2.99
C SER A 96 -13.20 -8.37 -2.60
N GLN A 97 -14.16 -8.22 -3.49
CA GLN A 97 -15.46 -7.57 -3.26
C GLN A 97 -16.57 -8.53 -3.70
N GLU A 98 -17.84 -8.10 -3.61
CA GLU A 98 -19.01 -8.87 -4.04
C GLU A 98 -18.88 -9.45 -5.45
N HIS A 99 -18.22 -8.72 -6.36
CA HIS A 99 -18.02 -9.09 -7.76
C HIS A 99 -16.80 -10.01 -8.00
N GLY A 100 -16.13 -10.48 -6.93
CA GLY A 100 -14.99 -11.39 -7.00
C GLY A 100 -13.65 -10.76 -6.66
N ILE A 101 -12.57 -11.39 -7.14
CA ILE A 101 -11.20 -10.96 -6.87
C ILE A 101 -10.86 -9.72 -7.70
N ALA A 102 -10.53 -8.62 -7.04
CA ALA A 102 -10.20 -7.37 -7.70
C ALA A 102 -8.68 -7.09 -7.73
N ALA A 103 -7.91 -7.61 -6.77
CA ALA A 103 -6.45 -7.58 -6.83
C ALA A 103 -5.82 -8.78 -6.12
N THR A 104 -4.62 -9.15 -6.56
CA THR A 104 -3.74 -10.07 -5.83
C THR A 104 -2.40 -9.43 -5.56
N ALA A 105 -1.68 -9.90 -4.55
CA ALA A 105 -0.33 -9.45 -4.28
C ALA A 105 0.55 -10.55 -3.71
N SER A 106 1.86 -10.37 -3.88
CA SER A 106 2.89 -11.10 -3.12
C SER A 106 3.88 -10.13 -2.51
N ALA A 107 4.34 -10.43 -1.30
CA ALA A 107 5.30 -9.59 -0.58
C ALA A 107 6.49 -10.37 -0.01
N VAL A 108 7.66 -9.78 -0.27
CA VAL A 108 9.00 -9.96 0.27
C VAL A 108 9.24 -9.37 1.65
N PHE A 109 9.40 -10.11 2.76
CA PHE A 109 9.93 -9.54 4.01
C PHE A 109 11.27 -10.16 4.38
N ALA A 110 12.19 -9.37 4.94
CA ALA A 110 13.52 -9.86 5.31
C ALA A 110 14.10 -9.19 6.57
N LYS A 111 14.80 -9.98 7.38
CA LYS A 111 15.70 -9.48 8.44
C LYS A 111 17.02 -9.09 7.78
N ARG A 112 17.21 -7.79 7.52
CA ARG A 112 18.39 -7.28 6.84
C ARG A 112 19.51 -7.00 7.84
N ARG A 113 20.75 -7.30 7.44
CA ARG A 113 21.96 -6.86 8.11
C ARG A 113 22.74 -5.96 7.17
N GLU A 114 23.52 -5.06 7.73
CA GLU A 114 24.46 -4.27 6.93
C GLU A 114 25.47 -5.20 6.24
N THR A 115 25.73 -4.91 4.97
CA THR A 115 26.71 -5.62 4.14
C THR A 115 27.44 -4.58 3.31
N TRP A 116 28.48 -5.02 2.58
CA TRP A 116 29.02 -4.21 1.51
C TRP A 116 27.89 -3.71 0.59
N ALA A 117 27.95 -2.41 0.29
CA ALA A 117 26.97 -1.72 -0.54
C ALA A 117 27.69 -1.04 -1.70
N HIS A 118 27.08 -1.12 -2.88
CA HIS A 118 27.56 -0.47 -4.08
C HIS A 118 26.38 0.05 -4.86
N GLN A 119 26.33 1.37 -5.02
CA GLN A 119 25.28 2.09 -5.71
C GLN A 119 25.91 2.80 -6.92
N PRO A 120 25.99 2.12 -8.08
CA PRO A 120 26.67 2.67 -9.26
C PRO A 120 25.88 3.81 -9.92
N ALA A 121 24.56 3.85 -9.70
CA ALA A 121 23.73 4.93 -10.22
C ALA A 121 23.85 6.17 -9.33
N GLU A 122 24.27 7.28 -9.92
CA GLU A 122 24.30 8.58 -9.27
C GLU A 122 22.92 9.23 -9.27
N ARG A 123 22.60 9.93 -8.18
CA ARG A 123 21.40 10.76 -8.12
C ARG A 123 21.54 11.92 -9.11
N PRO A 124 20.52 12.21 -9.96
CA PRO A 124 20.55 13.39 -10.82
C PRO A 124 20.71 14.69 -10.00
N ALA A 125 21.47 15.65 -10.53
CA ALA A 125 21.54 16.98 -9.96
C ALA A 125 20.18 17.68 -10.12
N LEU A 126 19.57 18.07 -9.01
CA LEU A 126 18.26 18.72 -8.96
C LEU A 126 18.35 19.96 -8.06
N PRO A 127 17.61 21.05 -8.36
CA PRO A 127 17.47 22.17 -7.43
C PRO A 127 16.88 21.75 -6.08
N PRO A 128 17.08 22.54 -5.00
CA PRO A 128 16.39 22.33 -3.74
C PRO A 128 14.87 22.36 -3.92
N ALA A 129 14.14 21.48 -3.24
CA ALA A 129 12.70 21.29 -3.45
C ALA A 129 11.90 22.58 -3.20
N GLU A 130 12.31 23.39 -2.24
CA GLU A 130 11.72 24.68 -1.91
C GLU A 130 11.80 25.71 -3.04
N THR A 131 12.72 25.54 -4.00
CA THR A 131 12.88 26.42 -5.17
C THR A 131 12.03 25.99 -6.37
N LEU A 132 11.48 24.78 -6.34
CA LEU A 132 10.66 24.24 -7.42
C LEU A 132 9.19 24.65 -7.24
N PRO A 133 8.49 25.06 -8.32
CA PRO A 133 7.09 25.40 -8.25
C PRO A 133 6.25 24.16 -7.92
N ARG A 134 5.22 24.35 -7.10
CA ARG A 134 4.25 23.28 -6.81
C ARG A 134 3.38 23.03 -8.04
N LEU A 135 3.10 21.76 -8.33
CA LEU A 135 2.10 21.38 -9.33
C LEU A 135 0.68 21.66 -8.79
N GLU A 136 -0.10 22.42 -9.55
CA GLU A 136 -1.52 22.65 -9.26
C GLU A 136 -2.36 21.39 -9.53
N THR A 137 -2.98 20.87 -8.47
CA THR A 137 -3.78 19.63 -8.50
C THR A 137 -5.27 19.86 -8.27
N GLU A 138 -5.70 21.10 -8.10
CA GLU A 138 -7.13 21.44 -7.95
C GLU A 138 -7.94 21.00 -9.19
N GLY A 139 -9.15 20.49 -8.95
CA GLY A 139 -10.03 19.96 -10.00
C GLY A 139 -9.59 18.62 -10.62
N ARG A 140 -8.43 18.06 -10.25
CA ARG A 140 -7.98 16.73 -10.70
C ARG A 140 -8.47 15.62 -9.76
N ASN A 141 -8.23 14.36 -10.15
CA ASN A 141 -8.61 13.17 -9.38
C ASN A 141 -8.18 13.29 -7.91
N ALA A 142 -9.07 12.87 -7.00
CA ALA A 142 -8.97 13.15 -5.57
C ALA A 142 -7.61 12.78 -4.95
N TRP A 143 -7.02 11.65 -5.37
CA TRP A 143 -5.72 11.20 -4.86
C TRP A 143 -4.58 12.20 -5.10
N LEU A 144 -4.62 13.02 -6.16
CA LEU A 144 -3.58 14.02 -6.45
C LEU A 144 -3.56 15.14 -5.40
N GLN A 145 -4.67 15.36 -4.70
CA GLN A 145 -4.75 16.31 -3.60
C GLN A 145 -4.17 15.74 -2.29
N ARG A 146 -3.67 14.50 -2.30
CA ARG A 146 -3.04 13.82 -1.15
C ARG A 146 -1.51 13.81 -1.23
N TYR A 147 -0.96 14.46 -2.24
CA TYR A 147 0.48 14.60 -2.47
C TYR A 147 0.81 16.06 -2.82
N GLU A 148 1.99 16.51 -2.40
CA GLU A 148 2.60 17.73 -2.92
C GLU A 148 3.65 17.33 -3.95
N PHE A 149 3.44 17.72 -5.21
CA PHE A 149 4.38 17.48 -6.30
C PHE A 149 5.16 18.75 -6.63
N ARG A 150 6.47 18.61 -6.82
CA ARG A 150 7.43 19.64 -7.21
C ARG A 150 8.48 19.05 -8.13
#